data_AF-A0A5C4RPR1-F1
#
_entry.id   AF-A0A5C4RPR1-F1
#
_cell.length_a   1.000
_cell.length_b   1.000
_cell.length_c   1.000
_cell.angle_alpha   90.00
_cell.angle_beta   90.00
_cell.angle_gamma   90.00
#
_symmetry.space_group_name_H-M   'P 1'
#
loop_
_entity.id
_entity.type
_entity.pdbx_description
1 polymer ?
#
loop_
_entity_poly.entity_id
_entity_poly.type
_entity_poly.pdbx_seq_one_letter_code
_entity_poly.pdbx_strand_id
1 'polypeptide(L)'
;MGGSPRAPAKRRGLLTPQAKAIVAAKAVLSLYAGTVEEKDIGPQLRRATGLQWSFLTALQYVSGQEAIRALGDLPDDWSDGDLTKADLGKAVMIAAGACAAGAPSGSPLSGGHLVSAVRKAMAQDTESTA
;
A
#
# COMPACT_ATOMS: atom_id res chain seq x y z
N MET A 1 -48.42 3.55 14.58
CA MET A 1 -47.28 3.24 13.68
C MET A 1 -46.80 4.55 13.08
N GLY A 2 -45.53 4.91 13.21
CA GLY A 2 -45.04 6.16 12.62
C GLY A 2 -43.62 6.54 13.03
N GLY A 3 -42.64 5.81 12.48
CA GLY A 3 -41.28 6.28 12.22
C GLY A 3 -40.44 6.80 13.39
N SER A 4 -39.71 5.91 14.07
CA SER A 4 -38.52 6.33 14.82
C SER A 4 -37.57 7.12 13.89
N PRO A 5 -37.01 8.26 14.32
CA PRO A 5 -36.04 8.99 13.52
C PRO A 5 -34.82 8.09 13.31
N ARG A 6 -34.51 7.80 12.04
CA ARG A 6 -33.29 7.11 11.64
C ARG A 6 -32.11 7.92 12.19
N ALA A 7 -31.34 7.30 13.09
CA ALA A 7 -30.08 7.86 13.55
C ALA A 7 -29.23 8.30 12.34
N PRO A 8 -28.53 9.45 12.41
CA PRO A 8 -27.70 9.89 11.31
C PRO A 8 -26.67 8.79 11.02
N ALA A 9 -26.65 8.31 9.78
CA ALA A 9 -25.62 7.39 9.32
C ALA A 9 -24.27 8.03 9.63
N LYS A 10 -23.47 7.41 10.52
CA LYS A 10 -22.08 7.83 10.78
C LYS A 10 -21.42 8.03 9.43
N ARG A 11 -21.10 9.28 9.07
CA ARG A 11 -20.29 9.58 7.88
C ARG A 11 -18.99 8.82 8.09
N ARG A 12 -18.79 7.70 7.40
CA ARG A 12 -17.50 7.02 7.34
C ARG A 12 -16.57 8.04 6.70
N GLY A 13 -15.79 8.75 7.52
CA GLY A 13 -14.86 9.76 7.03
C GLY A 13 -13.99 9.12 5.96
N LEU A 14 -13.94 9.74 4.77
CA LEU A 14 -12.94 9.35 3.79
C LEU A 14 -11.58 9.41 4.49
N LEU A 15 -10.79 8.35 4.40
CA LEU A 15 -9.41 8.39 4.88
C LEU A 15 -8.69 9.57 4.27
N THR A 16 -7.87 10.25 5.07
CA THR A 16 -6.94 11.27 4.58
C THR A 16 -5.95 10.64 3.60
N PRO A 17 -5.37 11.41 2.67
CA PRO A 17 -4.32 10.92 1.78
C PRO A 17 -3.18 10.23 2.54
N GLN A 18 -2.77 10.81 3.67
CA GLN A 18 -1.75 10.24 4.54
C GLN A 18 -2.15 8.88 5.12
N ALA A 19 -3.37 8.73 5.64
CA ALA A 19 -3.85 7.46 6.16
C ALA A 19 -3.94 6.38 5.06
N LYS A 20 -4.37 6.76 3.85
CA LYS A 20 -4.37 5.86 2.68
C LYS A 20 -2.95 5.43 2.32
N ALA A 21 -2.00 6.36 2.32
CA ALA A 21 -0.62 6.10 1.96
C ALA A 21 0.05 5.14 2.96
N ILE A 22 -0.19 5.33 4.27
CA ILE A 22 0.31 4.42 5.32
C ILE A 22 -0.27 3.02 5.14
N VAL A 23 -1.59 2.90 4.88
CA VAL A 23 -2.23 1.59 4.66
C VAL A 23 -1.70 0.90 3.39
N ALA A 24 -1.52 1.64 2.30
CA ALA A 24 -0.93 1.11 1.07
C ALA A 24 0.51 0.66 1.27
N ALA A 25 1.33 1.47 1.95
CA ALA A 25 2.72 1.16 2.27
C ALA A 25 2.82 -0.11 3.13
N LYS A 26 1.97 -0.25 4.17
CA LYS A 26 1.88 -1.47 4.98
C LYS A 26 1.60 -2.70 4.12
N ALA A 27 0.64 -2.61 3.18
CA ALA A 27 0.34 -3.73 2.28
C ALA A 27 1.53 -4.12 1.39
N VAL A 28 2.30 -3.14 0.88
CA VAL A 28 3.52 -3.38 0.10
C VAL A 28 4.58 -4.07 0.96
N LEU A 29 4.85 -3.57 2.16
CA LEU A 29 5.84 -4.15 3.06
C LEU A 29 5.46 -5.54 3.54
N SER A 30 4.17 -5.78 3.83
CA SER A 30 3.71 -7.10 4.26
C SER A 30 3.88 -8.17 3.18
N LEU A 31 3.61 -7.84 1.91
CA LEU A 31 3.88 -8.74 0.79
C LEU A 31 5.39 -8.90 0.55
N TYR A 32 6.13 -7.79 0.62
CA TYR A 32 7.59 -7.79 0.43
C TYR A 32 8.31 -8.65 1.48
N ALA A 33 7.87 -8.60 2.73
CA ALA A 33 8.41 -9.42 3.81
C ALA A 33 7.90 -10.87 3.81
N GLY A 34 7.02 -11.25 2.86
CA GLY A 34 6.40 -12.58 2.82
C GLY A 34 5.44 -12.87 3.99
N THR A 35 5.05 -11.86 4.76
CA THR A 35 4.16 -12.01 5.92
C THR A 35 2.69 -12.16 5.55
N VAL A 36 2.32 -11.76 4.33
CA VAL A 36 0.96 -11.83 3.79
C VAL A 36 1.01 -12.29 2.34
N GLU A 37 0.13 -13.22 1.97
CA GLU A 37 -0.06 -13.63 0.58
C GLU A 37 -0.92 -12.63 -0.20
N GLU A 38 -0.68 -12.49 -1.50
CA GLU A 38 -1.37 -11.51 -2.37
C GLU A 38 -2.91 -11.58 -2.25
N LYS A 39 -3.46 -12.81 -2.21
CA LYS A 39 -4.90 -13.06 -2.12
C LYS A 39 -5.54 -12.45 -0.87
N ASP A 40 -4.75 -12.25 0.19
CA ASP A 40 -5.23 -11.76 1.49
C ASP A 40 -5.13 -10.23 1.61
N ILE A 41 -4.39 -9.58 0.71
CA ILE A 41 -4.18 -8.13 0.72
C ILE A 41 -5.45 -7.36 0.39
N GLY A 42 -6.19 -7.75 -0.65
CA GLY A 42 -7.43 -7.08 -1.04
C GLY A 42 -8.45 -6.99 0.11
N PRO A 43 -8.78 -8.12 0.78
CA PRO A 43 -9.60 -8.10 1.99
C PRO A 43 -9.06 -7.21 3.11
N GLN A 44 -7.73 -7.19 3.34
CA GLN A 44 -7.12 -6.32 4.35
C GLN A 44 -7.25 -4.83 4.00
N LEU A 45 -6.94 -4.45 2.76
CA LEU A 45 -7.10 -3.09 2.25
C LEU A 45 -8.54 -2.62 2.35
N ARG A 46 -9.51 -3.49 2.04
CA ARG A 46 -10.94 -3.17 2.19
C ARG A 46 -11.31 -2.90 3.64
N ARG A 47 -10.80 -3.68 4.58
CA ARG A 47 -11.06 -3.47 6.02
C ARG A 47 -10.44 -2.17 6.52
N ALA A 48 -9.22 -1.86 6.09
CA ALA A 48 -8.48 -0.69 6.53
C ALA A 48 -8.95 0.62 5.88
N THR A 49 -9.29 0.59 4.58
CA THR A 49 -9.63 1.81 3.80
C THR A 49 -11.12 2.02 3.57
N GLY A 50 -11.92 0.96 3.66
CA GLY A 50 -13.30 0.96 3.15
C GLY A 50 -13.40 0.93 1.62
N LEU A 51 -12.28 0.92 0.89
CA LEU A 51 -12.21 0.93 -0.57
C LEU A 51 -11.97 -0.49 -1.11
N GLN A 52 -12.46 -0.78 -2.32
CA GLN A 52 -12.15 -2.06 -3.01
C GLN A 52 -10.79 -1.98 -3.70
N TRP A 53 -9.72 -1.77 -2.92
CA TRP A 53 -8.38 -1.73 -3.49
C TRP A 53 -7.83 -3.13 -3.71
N SER A 54 -7.30 -3.34 -4.92
CA SER A 54 -6.39 -4.44 -5.22
C SER A 54 -4.98 -4.11 -4.74
N PHE A 55 -4.10 -5.12 -4.68
CA PHE A 55 -2.69 -4.87 -4.41
C PHE A 55 -2.05 -3.96 -5.48
N LEU A 56 -2.40 -4.16 -6.75
CA LEU A 56 -2.00 -3.28 -7.86
C LEU A 56 -2.36 -1.81 -7.56
N THR A 57 -3.58 -1.55 -7.11
CA THR A 57 -4.02 -0.19 -6.76
C THR A 57 -3.21 0.40 -5.61
N ALA A 58 -2.93 -0.38 -4.56
CA ALA A 58 -2.11 0.09 -3.44
C ALA A 58 -0.68 0.42 -3.88
N LEU A 59 -0.09 -0.43 -4.73
CA LEU A 59 1.27 -0.25 -5.24
C LEU A 59 1.37 0.98 -6.15
N GLN A 60 0.43 1.15 -7.07
CA GLN A 60 0.35 2.35 -7.91
C GLN A 60 0.14 3.62 -7.07
N TYR A 61 -0.77 3.56 -6.09
CA TYR A 61 -1.06 4.70 -5.22
C TYR A 61 0.16 5.15 -4.42
N VAL A 62 0.87 4.22 -3.76
CA VAL A 62 2.02 4.56 -2.92
C VAL A 62 3.21 5.08 -3.74
N SER A 63 3.34 4.65 -5.01
CA SER A 63 4.34 5.20 -5.94
C SER A 63 3.96 6.58 -6.52
N GLY A 64 2.75 7.07 -6.25
CA GLY A 64 2.23 8.34 -6.77
C GLY A 64 2.60 9.55 -5.94
N GLN A 65 2.58 10.73 -6.59
CA GLN A 65 2.99 12.00 -5.97
C GLN A 65 2.15 12.41 -4.75
N GLU A 66 0.85 12.07 -4.73
CA GLU A 66 -0.01 12.34 -3.57
C GLU A 66 0.47 11.57 -2.33
N ALA A 67 0.76 10.27 -2.48
CA ALA A 67 1.23 9.44 -1.38
C ALA A 67 2.63 9.87 -0.92
N ILE A 68 3.55 10.13 -1.87
CA ILE A 68 4.92 10.55 -1.55
C ILE A 68 4.92 11.83 -0.72
N ARG A 69 4.13 12.83 -1.09
CA ARG A 69 4.00 14.07 -0.31
C ARG A 69 3.40 13.81 1.06
N ALA A 70 2.31 13.06 1.13
CA ALA A 70 1.62 12.80 2.39
C ALA A 70 2.47 12.00 3.40
N LEU A 71 3.34 11.11 2.92
CA LEU A 71 4.32 10.41 3.76
C LEU A 71 5.52 11.30 4.11
N GLY A 72 5.94 12.18 3.20
CA GLY A 72 6.99 13.18 3.44
C GLY A 72 6.64 14.17 4.55
N ASP A 73 5.37 14.55 4.65
CA ASP A 73 4.83 15.48 5.66
C ASP A 73 4.75 14.88 7.09
N LEU A 74 5.07 13.59 7.26
CA LEU A 74 5.17 12.98 8.58
C LEU A 74 6.37 13.55 9.36
N PRO A 75 6.30 13.68 10.70
CA PRO A 75 7.46 13.97 11.54
C PRO A 75 8.59 12.96 11.32
N ASP A 76 9.84 13.38 11.46
CA ASP A 76 10.99 12.49 11.24
C ASP A 76 11.09 11.35 12.27
N ASP A 77 10.55 11.56 13.47
CA ASP A 77 10.42 10.58 14.54
C ASP A 77 9.11 9.77 14.47
N TRP A 78 8.33 9.90 13.39
CA TRP A 78 7.07 9.20 13.26
C TRP A 78 7.25 7.67 13.26
N SER A 79 6.39 7.02 14.05
CA SER A 79 6.24 5.57 14.09
C SER A 79 4.79 5.16 14.32
N ASP A 80 4.45 3.94 13.90
CA ASP A 80 3.16 3.30 14.15
C ASP A 80 3.39 1.79 14.36
N GLY A 81 3.43 1.38 15.63
CA GLY A 81 3.91 0.05 16.02
C GLY A 81 5.39 -0.10 15.68
N ASP A 82 5.74 -1.18 15.00
CA ASP A 82 7.11 -1.44 14.54
C ASP A 82 7.48 -0.70 13.24
N LEU A 83 6.54 0.05 12.66
CA LEU A 83 6.75 0.75 11.38
C LEU A 83 7.29 2.16 11.60
N THR A 84 8.39 2.50 10.92
CA THR A 84 8.99 3.85 10.96
C THR A 84 8.74 4.63 9.67
N LYS A 85 8.99 5.95 9.69
CA LYS A 85 8.99 6.78 8.46
C LYS A 85 9.99 6.25 7.41
N ALA A 86 11.12 5.69 7.83
CA ALA A 86 12.09 5.09 6.92
C ALA A 86 11.51 3.87 6.18
N ASP A 87 10.72 3.03 6.86
CA ASP A 87 10.07 1.87 6.24
C ASP A 87 8.99 2.27 5.24
N LEU A 88 8.26 3.36 5.51
CA LEU A 88 7.35 3.96 4.53
C LEU A 88 8.11 4.40 3.27
N GLY A 89 9.30 4.98 3.43
CA GLY A 89 10.20 5.32 2.32
C GLY A 89 10.64 4.08 1.52
N LYS A 90 10.99 2.98 2.20
CA LYS A 90 11.29 1.70 1.54
C LYS A 90 10.11 1.18 0.72
N ALA A 91 8.89 1.27 1.26
CA ALA A 91 7.68 0.86 0.55
C ALA A 91 7.47 1.65 -0.75
N VAL A 92 7.74 2.95 -0.75
CA VAL A 92 7.70 3.80 -1.96
C VAL A 92 8.72 3.32 -2.98
N MET A 93 9.96 3.05 -2.57
CA MET A 93 11.02 2.57 -3.48
C MET A 93 10.69 1.21 -4.09
N ILE A 94 10.19 0.26 -3.28
CA ILE A 94 9.74 -1.06 -3.75
C ILE A 94 8.61 -0.90 -4.78
N ALA A 95 7.62 -0.06 -4.49
CA ALA A 95 6.50 0.18 -5.39
C ALA A 95 6.94 0.85 -6.70
N ALA A 96 7.79 1.87 -6.63
CA ALA A 96 8.33 2.53 -7.82
C ALA A 96 9.14 1.55 -8.68
N GLY A 97 10.00 0.73 -8.07
CA GLY A 97 10.78 -0.31 -8.75
C GLY A 97 9.88 -1.36 -9.41
N ALA A 98 8.85 -1.85 -8.70
CA ALA A 98 7.90 -2.80 -9.25
C ALA A 98 7.08 -2.21 -10.40
N CYS A 99 6.60 -0.96 -10.28
CA CYS A 99 5.91 -0.26 -11.37
C CYS A 99 6.80 -0.08 -12.61
N ALA A 100 8.08 0.26 -12.41
CA ALA A 100 9.05 0.41 -13.50
C ALA A 100 9.39 -0.93 -14.17
N ALA A 101 9.58 -1.99 -13.38
CA ALA A 101 9.93 -3.32 -13.87
C ALA A 101 8.73 -4.07 -14.48
N GLY A 102 7.52 -3.79 -14.01
CA GLY A 102 6.30 -4.48 -14.43
C GLY A 102 5.78 -4.08 -15.81
N ALA A 103 6.27 -2.96 -16.37
CA ALA A 103 5.86 -2.44 -17.69
C ALA A 103 6.97 -2.59 -18.75
N PRO A 104 7.47 -3.81 -19.05
CA PRO A 104 8.36 -3.98 -20.19
C PRO A 104 7.57 -3.68 -21.48
N SER A 105 8.07 -2.71 -22.24
CA SER A 105 7.65 -2.38 -23.61
C SER A 105 6.14 -2.23 -23.85
N GLY A 106 5.49 -1.25 -23.20
CA GLY A 106 4.15 -0.79 -23.59
C GLY A 106 3.00 -1.76 -23.28
N SER A 107 3.26 -2.85 -22.58
CA SER A 107 2.22 -3.80 -22.15
C SER A 107 1.44 -3.26 -20.94
N PRO A 108 0.13 -3.51 -20.84
CA PRO A 108 -0.65 -3.16 -19.65
C PRO A 108 -0.11 -3.85 -18.39
N LEU A 109 0.03 -3.08 -17.31
CA LEU A 109 0.39 -3.61 -16.00
C LEU A 109 -0.72 -4.51 -15.46
N SER A 110 -0.35 -5.71 -14.99
CA SER A 110 -1.23 -6.62 -14.26
C SER A 110 -0.76 -6.76 -12.80
N GLY A 111 -1.67 -7.11 -11.89
CA GLY A 111 -1.33 -7.36 -10.49
C GLY A 111 -0.28 -8.47 -10.34
N GLY A 112 -0.41 -9.56 -11.09
CA GLY A 112 0.53 -10.68 -11.04
C GLY A 112 1.95 -10.32 -11.48
N HIS A 113 2.11 -9.45 -12.49
CA HIS A 113 3.43 -8.97 -12.90
C HIS A 113 4.10 -8.14 -11.80
N LEU A 114 3.34 -7.28 -11.11
CA LEU A 114 3.89 -6.46 -10.03
C LEU A 114 4.24 -7.31 -8.81
N VAL A 115 3.42 -8.31 -8.46
CA VAL A 115 3.74 -9.24 -7.36
C VAL A 115 5.02 -10.00 -7.66
N SER A 116 5.19 -10.43 -8.91
CA SER A 116 6.43 -11.08 -9.35
C SER A 116 7.63 -10.14 -9.26
N ALA A 117 7.46 -8.87 -9.62
CA ALA A 117 8.51 -7.85 -9.49
C ALA A 117 8.87 -7.56 -8.02
N VAL A 118 7.88 -7.45 -7.13
CA VAL A 118 8.08 -7.27 -5.67
C VAL A 118 8.84 -8.46 -5.08
N ARG A 119 8.43 -9.69 -5.42
CA ARG A 119 9.10 -10.91 -4.96
C ARG A 119 10.52 -11.04 -5.51
N LYS A 120 10.75 -10.60 -6.76
CA LYS A 120 12.09 -10.58 -7.35
C LYS A 120 13.01 -9.60 -6.60
N ALA A 121 12.51 -8.39 -6.28
CA ALA A 121 13.26 -7.43 -5.48
C ALA A 121 13.62 -7.99 -4.09
N MET A 122 12.68 -8.67 -3.42
CA MET A 122 12.92 -9.35 -2.14
C MET A 122 14.05 -10.39 -2.23
N ALA A 123 14.09 -11.18 -3.30
CA ALA A 123 15.15 -12.17 -3.50
C ALA A 123 16.53 -11.53 -3.69
N GLN A 124 16.60 -10.40 -4.41
CA GLN A 124 17.86 -9.68 -4.66
C GLN A 124 18.44 -9.06 -3.38
N ASP A 125 17.61 -8.53 -2.49
CA ASP A 125 18.05 -7.99 -1.20
C ASP A 125 18.58 -9.10 -0.26
N THR A 126 17.98 -10.29 -0.33
CA THR A 126 18.40 -11.45 0.47
C THR A 126 19.80 -11.93 0.04
N GLU A 127 20.08 -11.91 -1.27
CA GLU A 127 21.38 -12.33 -1.83
C GLU A 127 22.49 -11.29 -1.61
N SER A 128 22.15 -10.01 -1.45
CA SER A 128 23.13 -8.95 -1.14
C SER A 128 23.59 -8.92 0.33
N THR A 129 22.97 -9.72 1.21
CA THR A 129 23.26 -9.76 2.66
C THR A 129 23.92 -11.08 3.09
N ALA A 130 24.13 -12.02 2.16
CA ALA A 130 24.79 -13.31 2.36
C ALA A 130 26.26 -13.25 1.92
#